data_AF-A0A8H6XNS2-F1
#
_entry.id   AF-A0A8H6XNS2-F1
#
_cell.length_a   1.000
_cell.length_b   1.000
_cell.length_c   1.000
_cell.angle_alpha   90.00
_cell.angle_beta   90.00
_cell.angle_gamma   90.00
#
_symmetry.space_group_name_H-M   'P 1'
#
loop_
_entity.id
_entity.type
_entity.pdbx_description
1 polymer ?
#
loop_
_entity_poly.entity_id
_entity_poly.type
_entity_poly.pdbx_seq_one_letter_code
_entity_poly.pdbx_strand_id
1 'polypeptide(L)' 'MNRGPIILTIDEAEYLLDQMPPPDAADDELVKKLRQRLRDLLSQLRAGAEGSQPK' A
#
# COMPACT_ATOMS: atom_id res chain seq x y z
N MET A 1 -12.72 -12.07 -16.87
CA MET A 1 -11.77 -12.77 -15.99
C MET A 1 -12.16 -12.48 -14.55
N ASN A 2 -12.81 -13.42 -13.85
CA ASN A 2 -13.15 -13.26 -12.44
C ASN A 2 -12.00 -13.82 -11.60
N ARG A 3 -10.94 -13.03 -11.41
CA ARG A 3 -9.94 -13.33 -10.39
C ARG A 3 -10.58 -12.92 -9.06
N GLY A 4 -10.78 -13.89 -8.17
CA GLY A 4 -11.34 -13.64 -6.84
C GLY A 4 -10.51 -12.62 -6.04
N PRO A 5 -10.97 -12.23 -4.85
CA PRO A 5 -10.24 -11.27 -4.02
C PRO A 5 -8.83 -11.76 -3.72
N ILE A 6 -7.85 -10.87 -3.83
CA ILE A 6 -6.47 -11.13 -3.45
C ILE A 6 -6.35 -10.77 -1.97
N ILE A 7 -5.88 -11.71 -1.15
CA ILE A 7 -5.51 -11.45 0.24
C ILE A 7 -3.99 -11.25 0.26
N LEU A 8 -3.55 -10.12 0.80
CA LEU A 8 -2.15 -9.76 0.94
C LEU A 8 -1.87 -9.43 2.40
N THR A 9 -0.70 -9.84 2.87
CA THR A 9 -0.11 -9.33 4.11
C THR A 9 0.37 -7.87 3.92
N ILE A 10 0.63 -7.16 5.02
CA ILE A 10 1.14 -5.78 4.95
C ILE A 10 2.50 -5.75 4.23
N ASP A 11 3.39 -6.71 4.52
CA ASP A 11 4.70 -6.82 3.87
C ASP A 11 4.57 -7.03 2.35
N GLU A 12 3.66 -7.91 1.92
CA GLU A 12 3.42 -8.17 0.49
C GLU A 12 2.83 -6.95 -0.23
N ALA A 13 1.90 -6.24 0.42
CA ALA A 13 1.31 -5.03 -0.15
C ALA A 13 2.35 -3.89 -0.30
N GLU A 14 3.21 -3.70 0.71
CA GLU A 14 4.33 -2.76 0.65
C GLU A 14 5.34 -3.15 -0.42
N TYR A 15 5.71 -4.44 -0.49
CA TYR A 15 6.62 -4.97 -1.50
C TYR A 15 6.12 -4.70 -2.93
N LEU A 16 4.83 -4.95 -3.20
CA LEU A 16 4.24 -4.65 -4.50
C LEU A 16 4.22 -3.15 -4.81
N LEU A 17 3.96 -2.31 -3.81
CA LEU A 17 3.97 -0.86 -3.98
C LEU A 17 5.37 -0.33 -4.32
N ASP A 18 6.40 -0.87 -3.68
CA ASP A 18 7.79 -0.49 -3.90
C ASP A 18 8.35 -1.00 -5.24
N GLN A 19 7.77 -2.06 -5.82
CA GLN A 19 8.10 -2.49 -7.18
C GLN A 19 7.61 -1.54 -8.27
N MET A 20 6.61 -0.70 -7.97
CA MET A 20 6.08 0.20 -8.97
C MET A 20 7.07 1.36 -9.22
N PRO A 21 7.26 1.81 -10.46
CA PRO A 21 8.17 2.93 -10.76
C PRO A 21 7.70 4.20 -10.04
N PRO A 22 8.62 5.09 -9.60
CA PRO A 22 8.25 6.35 -8.96
C PRO A 22 7.31 7.15 -9.88
N PRO A 23 6.37 7.94 -9.32
CA PRO A 23 5.43 8.69 -10.14
C PRO A 23 6.18 9.75 -10.94
N ASP A 24 5.92 9.82 -12.25
CA ASP A 24 6.50 10.81 -13.16
C ASP A 24 5.72 12.13 -13.08
N ALA A 25 6.34 13.25 -13.43
CA ALA A 25 5.68 14.54 -13.54
C ALA A 25 4.48 14.50 -14.50
N ALA A 26 4.57 13.69 -15.56
CA ALA A 26 3.52 13.49 -16.54
C ALA A 26 2.36 12.57 -16.08
N ASP A 27 2.51 11.86 -14.95
CA ASP A 27 1.45 11.00 -14.43
C ASP A 27 0.23 11.81 -13.98
N ASP A 28 -0.95 11.19 -14.09
CA ASP A 28 -2.21 11.76 -13.61
C ASP A 28 -2.12 12.08 -12.10
N GLU A 29 -2.50 13.29 -11.72
CA GLU A 29 -2.56 13.76 -10.34
C GLU A 29 -3.41 12.87 -9.43
N LEU A 30 -4.47 12.26 -9.96
CA LEU A 30 -5.26 11.28 -9.23
C LEU A 30 -4.44 10.03 -8.89
N VAL A 31 -3.66 9.52 -9.84
CA VAL A 31 -2.80 8.34 -9.64
C VAL A 31 -1.74 8.61 -8.58
N LYS A 32 -1.10 9.78 -8.63
CA LYS A 32 -0.13 10.22 -7.61
C LYS A 32 -0.77 10.25 -6.21
N LYS A 33 -1.96 10.84 -6.10
CA LYS A 33 -2.71 10.93 -4.84
C LYS A 33 -3.13 9.56 -4.31
N LEU A 34 -3.59 8.66 -5.18
CA LEU A 34 -4.00 7.31 -4.79
C LEU A 34 -2.80 6.49 -4.31
N ARG A 35 -1.66 6.57 -5.00
CA ARG A 35 -0.40 5.95 -4.56
C ARG A 35 0.01 6.44 -3.17
N GLN A 36 0.01 7.75 -2.95
CA GLN A 36 0.36 8.32 -1.65
C GLN A 36 -0.60 7.84 -0.55
N ARG A 37 -1.91 7.88 -0.80
CA ARG A 37 -2.92 7.39 0.16
C ARG A 37 -2.74 5.92 0.51
N LEU A 38 -2.40 5.07 -0.46
CA LEU A 38 -2.13 3.67 -0.21
C LEU A 38 -0.90 3.50 0.70
N ARG A 39 0.18 4.26 0.45
CA ARG A 39 1.38 4.24 1.30
C ARG A 39 1.10 4.69 2.73
N ASP A 40 0.32 5.76 2.88
CA ASP A 40 -0.08 6.28 4.19
C ASP A 40 -0.94 5.27 4.96
N LEU A 41 -1.89 4.62 4.28
CA LEU A 41 -2.73 3.58 4.86
C LEU A 41 -1.90 2.39 5.35
N LEU A 42 -1.00 1.86 4.51
CA LEU A 42 -0.14 0.74 4.89
C LEU A 42 0.74 1.08 6.09
N SER A 43 1.28 2.30 6.12
CA SER A 43 2.07 2.81 7.27
C SER A 43 1.25 2.87 8.56
N GLN A 44 -0.01 3.33 8.48
CA GLN A 44 -0.92 3.37 9.63
C GLN A 44 -1.28 1.96 10.13
N LEU A 45 -1.54 1.04 9.21
CA LEU A 45 -1.84 -0.36 9.55
C LEU A 45 -0.64 -1.03 10.24
N ARG A 46 0.58 -0.81 9.76
CA ARG A 46 1.81 -1.29 10.38
C ARG A 46 1.97 -0.76 11.81
N ALA A 47 1.82 0.55 11.99
CA ALA A 47 1.89 1.18 13.32
C ALA A 47 0.82 0.63 14.28
N GLY A 48 -0.39 0.35 13.79
CA GLY A 48 -1.47 -0.25 14.57
C GLY A 48 -1.22 -1.72 14.93
N ALA A 49 -0.57 -2.48 14.03
CA ALA A 49 -0.22 -3.88 14.26
C ALA A 49 0.87 -4.03 15.34
N GLU A 50 1.87 -3.15 15.34
CA GLU A 50 2.99 -3.16 16.31
C GLU A 50 2.55 -2.81 17.75
N GLY A 51 1.40 -2.15 17.93
CA GLY A 51 0.89 -1.71 19.23
C GLY A 51 -0.07 -2.67 19.95
N SER A 52 -0.39 -3.84 19.37
CA SER A 52 -1.48 -4.72 19.86
C SER A 52 -1.04 -6.11 20.33
N GLN A 53 0.28 -6.39 20.44
CA GLN A 53 0.76 -7.64 21.04
C GLN A 53 0.42 -7.66 22.55
N PRO A 54 -0.47 -8.53 23.05
CA PRO A 54 -0.59 -8.76 24.48
C PRO A 54 0.72 -9.40 24.97
N LYS A 55 1.28 -8.84 26.04
CA LYS A 55 2.41 -9.42 26.78
C LYS A 55 2.05 -10.74 27.43
#